data_AF-A0AAU9XNF3-F1
#
_entry.id   AF-A0AAU9XNF3-F1
#
_cell.length_a   1.000
_cell.length_b   1.000
_cell.length_c   1.000
_cell.angle_alpha   90.00
_cell.angle_beta   90.00
_cell.angle_gamma   90.00
#
_symmetry.space_group_name_H-M   'P 1'
#
loop_
_entity.id
_entity.type
_entity.pdbx_description
1 polymer ?
#
loop_
_entity_poly.entity_id
_entity_poly.type
_entity_poly.pdbx_seq_one_letter_code
_entity_poly.pdbx_strand_id
1 'polypeptide(L)'
;MESSRRLKTVDNSFVAVMEQFVKTVDRMDNTVLIPMKLIDLPVKELMPTSGKDSYLQNNMNMRAFYFMVKALKIKLSLGYSPPTENDANMIPLEREIQDSCQRLNQLTLLARYIKTSAQNLGPNHELPSFKEFKAKTTLDPENCLVEAIKRFADEVESMEKSVLFPRLLEDYSVNEQMPQFDEQAKTLLDVFVLLEKLRTELLSGSRNFELPDPKLHQKLSELFQTFVQYTTMARNLTARYEEEVRCF
;
A
#
# COMPACT_ATOMS: atom_id res chain seq x y z
N MET A 1 26.00 -6.71 8.72
CA MET A 1 26.06 -5.99 7.42
C MET A 1 24.83 -6.39 6.65
N GLU A 2 23.74 -5.63 6.79
CA GLU A 2 22.47 -5.92 6.12
C GLU A 2 22.52 -5.41 4.69
N SER A 3 22.29 -6.33 3.75
CA SER A 3 22.18 -6.02 2.33
C SER A 3 20.84 -5.31 2.08
N SER A 4 20.87 -3.98 2.12
CA SER A 4 19.80 -3.14 1.57
C SER A 4 19.78 -3.34 0.05
N ARG A 5 19.05 -4.34 -0.42
CA ARG A 5 18.78 -4.52 -1.84
C ARG A 5 17.88 -3.37 -2.28
N ARG A 6 18.46 -2.37 -2.92
CA ARG A 6 17.70 -1.33 -3.63
C ARG A 6 16.89 -2.00 -4.73
N LEU A 7 15.59 -2.13 -4.52
CA LEU A 7 14.63 -2.43 -5.58
C LEU A 7 14.81 -1.36 -6.67
N LYS A 8 15.08 -1.78 -7.90
CA LYS A 8 15.02 -0.90 -9.07
C LYS A 8 13.55 -0.59 -9.32
N THR A 9 13.04 0.48 -8.74
CA THR A 9 11.67 0.95 -8.95
C THR A 9 11.61 1.80 -10.22
N VAL A 10 10.58 1.59 -11.04
CA VAL A 10 10.24 2.52 -12.13
C VAL A 10 9.58 3.74 -11.49
N ASP A 11 9.83 4.94 -12.03
CA ASP A 11 9.37 6.23 -11.47
C ASP A 11 7.83 6.35 -11.28
N ASN A 12 7.05 5.37 -11.75
CA ASN A 12 5.59 5.31 -11.64
C ASN A 12 5.06 4.08 -10.85
N SER A 13 5.89 3.29 -10.18
CA SER A 13 5.36 2.21 -9.33
C SER A 13 4.70 2.75 -8.06
N PHE A 14 3.77 1.99 -7.48
CA PHE A 14 3.05 2.43 -6.28
C PHE A 14 4.02 2.72 -5.13
N VAL A 15 5.04 1.87 -4.95
CA VAL A 15 6.11 2.08 -3.95
C VAL A 15 6.89 3.36 -4.24
N ALA A 16 7.25 3.64 -5.50
CA ALA A 16 7.98 4.86 -5.86
C ALA A 16 7.17 6.13 -5.53
N VAL A 17 5.86 6.13 -5.80
CA VAL A 17 4.96 7.25 -5.47
C VAL A 17 4.89 7.47 -3.97
N MET A 18 4.74 6.40 -3.18
CA MET A 18 4.74 6.51 -1.71
C MET A 18 6.06 7.03 -1.16
N GLU A 19 7.19 6.51 -1.63
CA GLU A 19 8.52 6.99 -1.21
C GLU A 19 8.72 8.47 -1.57
N GLN A 20 8.27 8.88 -2.75
CA GLN A 20 8.37 10.26 -3.20
C GLN A 20 7.49 11.19 -2.36
N PHE A 21 6.30 10.75 -1.97
CA PHE A 21 5.44 11.46 -1.03
C PHE A 21 6.15 11.65 0.31
N VAL A 22 6.67 10.58 0.92
CA VAL A 22 7.37 10.64 2.22
C VAL A 22 8.57 11.58 2.16
N LYS A 23 9.45 11.45 1.16
CA LYS A 23 10.61 12.33 0.96
C LYS A 23 10.21 13.80 0.79
N THR A 24 9.11 14.05 0.09
CA THR A 24 8.61 15.40 -0.14
C THR A 24 8.05 16.02 1.15
N VAL A 25 7.30 15.25 1.94
CA VAL A 25 6.77 15.69 3.24
C VAL A 25 7.91 15.92 4.24
N ASP A 26 8.96 15.10 4.23
CA ASP A 26 10.15 15.32 5.05
C ASP A 26 10.85 16.64 4.72
N ARG A 27 11.02 16.93 3.42
CA ARG A 27 11.57 18.23 3.00
C ARG A 27 10.67 19.39 3.46
N MET A 28 9.36 19.24 3.31
CA MET A 28 8.40 20.24 3.75
C MET A 28 8.49 20.48 5.27
N ASP A 29 8.50 19.43 6.09
CA ASP A 29 8.60 19.51 7.56
C ASP A 29 9.91 20.17 8.01
N ASN A 30 11.01 19.87 7.31
CA ASN A 30 12.31 20.50 7.57
C ASN A 30 12.37 21.98 7.13
N THR A 31 11.49 22.42 6.23
CA THR A 31 11.48 23.80 5.70
C THR A 31 10.50 24.69 6.46
N VAL A 32 9.33 24.17 6.83
CA VAL A 32 8.26 24.93 7.49
C VAL A 32 8.54 25.05 8.99
N LEU A 33 9.37 26.03 9.36
CA LEU A 33 9.74 26.30 10.76
C LEU A 33 8.63 26.99 11.56
N ILE A 34 7.79 27.80 10.89
CA ILE A 34 6.73 28.58 11.52
C ILE A 34 5.39 28.31 10.80
N PRO A 35 4.70 27.18 11.10
CA PRO A 35 3.45 26.81 10.43
C PRO A 35 2.33 27.85 10.55
N MET A 36 2.40 28.77 11.53
CA MET A 36 1.41 29.84 11.71
C MET A 36 1.36 30.83 10.56
N LYS A 37 2.45 30.98 9.78
CA LYS A 37 2.46 31.81 8.56
C LYS A 37 1.52 31.30 7.47
N LEU A 38 1.03 30.06 7.59
CA LEU A 38 0.17 29.39 6.60
C LEU A 38 -1.33 29.41 6.97
N ILE A 39 -1.73 30.07 8.06
CA ILE A 39 -3.09 29.97 8.61
C ILE A 39 -4.14 30.67 7.75
N ASP A 40 -3.80 31.82 7.16
CA ASP A 40 -4.72 32.61 6.34
C ASP A 40 -4.62 32.30 4.84
N LEU A 41 -3.71 31.39 4.47
CA LEU A 41 -3.48 31.00 3.09
C LEU A 41 -4.42 29.85 2.70
N PRO A 42 -5.22 29.98 1.65
CA PRO A 42 -6.20 28.98 1.27
C PRO A 42 -5.53 27.81 0.54
N VAL A 43 -5.91 26.57 0.90
CA VAL A 43 -5.29 25.36 0.31
C VAL A 43 -5.51 25.23 -1.21
N LYS A 44 -6.56 25.89 -1.74
CA LYS A 44 -6.89 25.90 -3.17
C LYS A 44 -5.74 26.41 -4.05
N GLU A 45 -4.89 27.29 -3.53
CA GLU A 45 -3.72 27.81 -4.25
C GLU A 45 -2.63 26.74 -4.46
N LEU A 46 -2.65 25.66 -3.68
CA LEU A 46 -1.72 24.54 -3.82
C LEU A 46 -2.17 23.50 -4.83
N MET A 47 -3.46 23.50 -5.19
CA MET A 47 -4.07 22.43 -5.97
C MET A 47 -3.65 22.50 -7.44
N PRO A 48 -3.41 21.35 -8.10
CA PRO A 48 -3.21 21.31 -9.54
C PRO A 48 -4.48 21.79 -10.26
N THR A 49 -4.31 22.48 -11.39
CA THR A 49 -5.41 23.04 -12.21
C THR A 49 -6.44 22.01 -12.67
N SER A 50 -6.08 20.73 -12.68
CA SER A 50 -6.93 19.59 -13.04
C SER A 50 -7.60 18.87 -11.85
N GLY A 51 -7.23 19.16 -10.60
CA GLY A 51 -7.70 18.45 -9.41
C GLY A 51 -8.57 19.34 -8.52
N LYS A 52 -9.90 19.17 -8.59
CA LYS A 52 -10.85 19.82 -7.69
C LYS A 52 -11.31 18.85 -6.60
N ASP A 53 -10.49 18.67 -5.57
CA ASP A 53 -10.95 18.02 -4.34
C ASP A 53 -11.77 19.03 -3.53
N SER A 54 -13.11 18.92 -3.64
CA SER A 54 -14.06 19.83 -2.99
C SER A 54 -14.04 19.73 -1.45
N TYR A 55 -13.58 18.61 -0.90
CA TYR A 55 -13.46 18.43 0.55
C TYR A 55 -12.30 19.29 1.08
N LEU A 56 -11.15 19.24 0.42
CA LEU A 56 -9.99 20.05 0.77
C LEU A 56 -10.24 21.54 0.55
N GLN A 57 -10.86 21.93 -0.59
CA GLN A 57 -11.07 23.35 -0.93
C GLN A 57 -11.95 24.10 0.07
N ASN A 58 -12.96 23.43 0.63
CA ASN A 58 -13.97 24.10 1.44
C ASN A 58 -13.67 24.07 2.94
N ASN A 59 -12.76 23.19 3.40
CA ASN A 59 -12.60 22.90 4.82
C ASN A 59 -11.18 23.08 5.35
N MET A 60 -10.21 23.49 4.52
CA MET A 60 -8.80 23.45 4.93
C MET A 60 -7.99 24.67 4.44
N ASN A 61 -7.17 25.24 5.34
CA ASN A 61 -6.11 26.19 5.01
C ASN A 61 -4.76 25.45 4.84
N MET A 62 -3.74 26.14 4.33
CA MET A 62 -2.42 25.53 4.10
C MET A 62 -1.80 24.98 5.39
N ARG A 63 -2.03 25.61 6.56
CA ARG A 63 -1.58 25.10 7.86
C ARG A 63 -2.23 23.76 8.22
N ALA A 64 -3.54 23.65 8.07
CA ALA A 64 -4.27 22.42 8.33
C ALA A 64 -3.85 21.31 7.36
N PHE A 65 -3.64 21.64 6.08
CA PHE A 65 -3.08 20.71 5.09
C PHE A 65 -1.69 20.22 5.48
N TYR A 66 -0.79 21.11 5.90
CA TYR A 66 0.54 20.78 6.39
C TYR A 66 0.51 19.73 7.52
N PHE A 67 -0.32 19.94 8.55
CA PHE A 67 -0.45 18.99 9.64
C PHE A 67 -1.10 17.67 9.21
N MET A 68 -2.08 17.72 8.29
CA MET A 68 -2.71 16.53 7.74
C MET A 68 -1.68 15.65 7.00
N VAL A 69 -0.90 16.20 6.06
CA VAL A 69 0.09 15.39 5.32
C VAL A 69 1.23 14.91 6.21
N LYS A 70 1.61 15.69 7.24
CA LYS A 70 2.58 15.24 8.25
C LYS A 70 2.06 14.04 9.04
N ALA A 71 0.81 14.10 9.51
CA ALA A 71 0.17 12.98 10.20
C ALA A 71 0.06 11.75 9.29
N LEU A 72 -0.30 11.95 8.02
CA LEU A 72 -0.38 10.87 7.03
C LEU A 72 0.98 10.20 6.80
N LYS A 73 2.06 10.98 6.65
CA LYS A 73 3.42 10.44 6.53
C LYS A 73 3.83 9.60 7.75
N ILE A 74 3.48 10.05 8.95
CA ILE A 74 3.72 9.29 10.18
C ILE A 74 2.96 7.96 10.13
N LYS A 75 1.68 7.97 9.79
CA LYS A 75 0.84 6.76 9.68
C LYS A 75 1.34 5.78 8.61
N LEU A 76 1.82 6.30 7.48
CA LEU A 76 2.46 5.49 6.44
C LEU A 76 3.79 4.87 6.87
N SER A 77 4.48 5.43 7.87
CA SER A 77 5.79 4.96 8.32
C SER A 77 5.71 4.07 9.56
N LEU A 78 4.86 4.44 10.52
CA LEU A 78 4.72 3.77 11.82
C LEU A 78 3.50 2.84 11.89
N GLY A 79 2.63 2.89 10.87
CA GLY A 79 1.40 2.11 10.82
C GLY A 79 0.26 2.70 11.65
N TYR A 80 -0.90 2.05 11.55
CA TYR A 80 -2.09 2.38 12.34
C TYR A 80 -2.12 1.59 13.64
N SER A 81 -2.57 2.25 14.71
CA SER A 81 -2.99 1.56 15.93
C SER A 81 -4.17 0.62 15.63
N PRO A 82 -4.37 -0.44 16.44
CA PRO A 82 -5.56 -1.27 16.31
C PRO A 82 -6.83 -0.43 16.34
N PRO A 83 -7.86 -0.79 15.55
CA PRO A 83 -9.11 -0.06 15.51
C PRO A 83 -9.70 0.09 16.93
N THR A 84 -10.05 1.31 17.31
CA THR A 84 -10.69 1.61 18.61
C THR A 84 -12.13 2.05 18.37
N GLU A 85 -13.00 1.98 19.38
CA GLU A 85 -14.44 2.30 19.24
C GLU A 85 -14.72 3.72 18.69
N ASN A 86 -13.72 4.60 18.62
CA ASN A 86 -13.78 5.95 18.04
C ASN A 86 -13.51 6.04 16.52
N ASP A 87 -13.36 4.92 15.80
CA ASP A 87 -13.02 4.87 14.36
C ASP A 87 -14.10 5.42 13.41
N ALA A 88 -15.26 5.83 13.95
CA ALA A 88 -16.30 6.54 13.19
C ALA A 88 -15.79 7.86 12.57
N ASN A 89 -14.73 8.45 13.13
CA ASN A 89 -14.13 9.70 12.67
C ASN A 89 -12.85 9.52 11.83
N MET A 90 -12.49 8.30 11.42
CA MET A 90 -11.35 8.10 10.52
C MET A 90 -11.56 8.81 9.19
N ILE A 91 -10.55 9.58 8.76
CA ILE A 91 -10.51 10.19 7.43
C ILE A 91 -10.63 9.05 6.39
N PRO A 92 -11.43 9.19 5.31
CA PRO A 92 -11.63 8.13 4.30
C PRO A 92 -10.33 7.49 3.81
N LEU A 93 -9.30 8.32 3.62
CA LEU A 93 -7.96 7.91 3.22
C LEU A 93 -7.28 6.94 4.21
N GLU A 94 -7.52 7.11 5.51
CA GLU A 94 -6.96 6.25 6.54
C GLU A 94 -7.59 4.86 6.52
N ARG A 95 -8.90 4.80 6.29
CA ARG A 95 -9.63 3.54 6.12
C ARG A 95 -9.17 2.81 4.88
N GLU A 96 -8.95 3.52 3.76
CA GLU A 96 -8.41 2.93 2.53
C GLU A 96 -7.02 2.33 2.74
N ILE A 97 -6.14 3.02 3.47
CA ILE A 97 -4.81 2.49 3.80
C ILE A 97 -4.92 1.24 4.67
N GLN A 98 -5.75 1.28 5.73
CA GLN A 98 -5.93 0.14 6.63
C GLN A 98 -6.51 -1.09 5.91
N ASP A 99 -7.54 -0.89 5.09
CA ASP A 99 -8.14 -1.96 4.27
C ASP A 99 -7.11 -2.56 3.31
N SER A 100 -6.26 -1.71 2.70
CA SER A 100 -5.18 -2.16 1.82
C SER A 100 -4.14 -2.99 2.57
N CYS A 101 -3.71 -2.57 3.77
CA CYS A 101 -2.83 -3.35 4.64
C CYS A 101 -3.44 -4.70 5.00
N GLN A 102 -4.72 -4.72 5.42
CA GLN A 102 -5.43 -5.97 5.74
C GLN A 102 -5.46 -6.92 4.56
N ARG A 103 -5.75 -6.41 3.36
CA ARG A 103 -5.78 -7.22 2.15
C ARG A 103 -4.39 -7.77 1.81
N LEU A 104 -3.34 -6.95 1.86
CA LEU A 104 -1.96 -7.41 1.64
C LEU A 104 -1.52 -8.48 2.65
N ASN A 105 -1.90 -8.35 3.92
CA ASN A 105 -1.63 -9.36 4.94
C ASN A 105 -2.32 -10.70 4.61
N GLN A 106 -3.58 -10.67 4.13
CA GLN A 106 -4.28 -11.88 3.68
C GLN A 106 -3.58 -12.56 2.50
N LEU A 107 -3.14 -11.76 1.52
CA LEU A 107 -2.44 -12.26 0.34
C LEU A 107 -1.04 -12.80 0.69
N THR A 108 -0.36 -12.17 1.65
CA THR A 108 0.92 -12.66 2.21
C THR A 108 0.73 -14.03 2.86
N LEU A 109 -0.34 -14.20 3.66
CA LEU A 109 -0.66 -15.49 4.27
C LEU A 109 -0.95 -16.56 3.22
N LEU A 110 -1.61 -16.19 2.12
CA LEU A 110 -1.91 -17.10 1.01
C LEU A 110 -0.66 -17.53 0.24
N ALA A 111 0.27 -16.59 -0.02
CA ALA A 111 1.57 -16.91 -0.60
C ALA A 111 2.35 -17.89 0.29
N ARG A 112 2.33 -17.67 1.61
CA ARG A 112 2.95 -18.58 2.59
C ARG A 112 2.28 -19.95 2.63
N TYR A 113 0.95 -20.00 2.48
CA TYR A 113 0.21 -21.26 2.38
C TYR A 113 0.66 -22.04 1.15
N ILE A 114 0.67 -21.42 -0.05
CA ILE A 114 1.09 -22.09 -1.29
C ILE A 114 2.53 -22.57 -1.20
N LYS A 115 3.43 -21.74 -0.67
CA LYS A 115 4.83 -22.11 -0.41
C LYS A 115 4.94 -23.35 0.48
N THR A 116 4.23 -23.37 1.60
CA THR A 116 4.27 -24.48 2.55
C THR A 116 3.65 -25.73 1.95
N SER A 117 2.55 -25.58 1.22
CA SER A 117 1.91 -26.67 0.50
C SER A 117 2.85 -27.29 -0.52
N ALA A 118 3.51 -26.46 -1.33
CA ALA A 118 4.44 -26.90 -2.38
C ALA A 118 5.65 -27.68 -1.85
N GLN A 119 6.15 -27.32 -0.66
CA GLN A 119 7.25 -28.04 0.00
C GLN A 119 6.84 -29.43 0.50
N ASN A 120 5.54 -29.66 0.72
CA ASN A 120 4.99 -30.92 1.23
C ASN A 120 4.27 -31.73 0.13
N LEU A 121 4.38 -31.32 -1.15
CA LEU A 121 3.79 -32.06 -2.26
C LEU A 121 4.55 -33.37 -2.48
N GLY A 122 3.90 -34.47 -2.09
CA GLY A 122 4.31 -35.84 -2.37
C GLY A 122 3.11 -36.67 -2.81
N PRO A 123 3.33 -37.82 -3.48
CA PRO A 123 2.25 -38.71 -3.87
C PRO A 123 1.45 -39.14 -2.63
N ASN A 124 0.12 -38.91 -2.66
CA ASN A 124 -0.87 -39.16 -1.60
C ASN A 124 -0.87 -38.18 -0.40
N HIS A 125 -0.20 -37.03 -0.47
CA HIS A 125 -0.28 -36.04 0.61
C HIS A 125 -1.50 -35.12 0.44
N GLU A 126 -2.44 -35.20 1.38
CA GLU A 126 -3.52 -34.21 1.50
C GLU A 126 -2.97 -32.91 2.09
N LEU A 127 -3.28 -31.78 1.45
CA LEU A 127 -2.92 -30.47 1.97
C LEU A 127 -3.82 -30.09 3.15
N PRO A 128 -3.28 -29.47 4.21
CA PRO A 128 -4.11 -28.96 5.30
C PRO A 128 -5.07 -27.88 4.77
N SER A 129 -6.27 -27.79 5.34
CA SER A 129 -7.19 -26.72 4.96
C SER A 129 -6.59 -25.34 5.26
N PHE A 130 -6.95 -24.32 4.49
CA PHE A 130 -6.46 -22.95 4.72
C PHE A 130 -6.78 -22.45 6.13
N LYS A 131 -7.93 -22.85 6.70
CA LYS A 131 -8.32 -22.51 8.07
C LYS A 131 -7.40 -23.15 9.10
N GLU A 132 -7.06 -24.44 8.95
CA GLU A 132 -6.10 -25.12 9.83
C GLU A 132 -4.71 -24.51 9.73
N PHE A 133 -4.26 -24.20 8.51
CA PHE A 133 -2.99 -23.52 8.29
C PHE A 133 -2.96 -22.16 8.99
N LYS A 134 -4.02 -21.35 8.82
CA LYS A 134 -4.15 -20.04 9.46
C LYS A 134 -4.16 -20.14 10.99
N ALA A 135 -4.79 -21.17 11.56
CA ALA A 135 -4.82 -21.37 13.01
C ALA A 135 -3.45 -21.76 13.60
N LYS A 136 -2.61 -22.45 12.81
CA LYS A 136 -1.27 -22.92 13.23
C LYS A 136 -0.17 -21.90 12.92
N THR A 137 -0.39 -20.99 11.99
CA THR A 137 0.62 -20.03 11.52
C THR A 137 0.47 -18.70 12.23
N THR A 138 1.51 -18.26 12.92
CA THR A 138 1.61 -16.87 13.38
C THR A 138 2.14 -15.99 12.24
N LEU A 139 1.30 -15.08 11.77
CA LEU A 139 1.69 -13.98 10.90
C LEU A 139 1.31 -12.69 11.63
N ASP A 140 2.31 -12.01 12.20
CA ASP A 140 2.09 -10.68 12.77
C ASP A 140 1.62 -9.75 11.65
N PRO A 141 0.44 -9.12 11.75
CA PRO A 141 -0.09 -8.29 10.69
C PRO A 141 0.70 -6.97 10.59
N GLU A 142 1.06 -6.56 9.37
CA GLU A 142 1.63 -5.24 9.17
C GLU A 142 0.53 -4.19 9.05
N ASN A 143 0.63 -3.15 9.87
CA ASN A 143 -0.29 -2.01 9.85
C ASN A 143 0.27 -0.82 9.04
N CYS A 144 1.52 -0.92 8.60
CA CYS A 144 2.19 0.03 7.73
C CYS A 144 2.08 -0.43 6.28
N LEU A 145 1.54 0.41 5.40
CA LEU A 145 1.28 0.02 4.00
C LEU A 145 2.58 -0.28 3.24
N VAL A 146 3.63 0.49 3.46
CA VAL A 146 4.94 0.27 2.82
C VAL A 146 5.51 -1.09 3.25
N GLU A 147 5.50 -1.38 4.55
CA GLU A 147 6.02 -2.64 5.08
C GLU A 147 5.12 -3.82 4.70
N ALA A 148 3.80 -3.65 4.64
CA ALA A 148 2.87 -4.66 4.16
C ALA A 148 3.15 -5.03 2.69
N ILE A 149 3.43 -4.04 1.82
CA ILE A 149 3.80 -4.28 0.42
C ILE A 149 5.14 -5.02 0.32
N LYS A 150 6.16 -4.59 1.08
CA LYS A 150 7.48 -5.25 1.08
C LYS A 150 7.37 -6.70 1.55
N ARG A 151 6.70 -6.93 2.68
CA ARG A 151 6.50 -8.26 3.25
C ARG A 151 5.72 -9.18 2.32
N PHE A 152 4.69 -8.66 1.67
CA PHE A 152 3.97 -9.37 0.62
C PHE A 152 4.91 -9.77 -0.52
N ALA A 153 5.67 -8.81 -1.06
CA ALA A 153 6.58 -9.05 -2.17
C ALA A 153 7.68 -10.06 -1.83
N ASP A 154 8.25 -9.98 -0.63
CA ASP A 154 9.28 -10.90 -0.15
C ASP A 154 8.75 -12.32 0.03
N GLU A 155 7.52 -12.48 0.56
CA GLU A 155 6.90 -13.80 0.72
C GLU A 155 6.53 -14.40 -0.63
N VAL A 156 6.02 -13.62 -1.59
CA VAL A 156 5.75 -14.08 -2.96
C VAL A 156 7.06 -14.48 -3.67
N GLU A 157 8.15 -13.71 -3.52
CA GLU A 157 9.47 -14.12 -4.03
C GLU A 157 9.95 -15.43 -3.40
N SER A 158 9.73 -15.60 -2.09
CA SER A 158 10.08 -16.83 -1.39
C SER A 158 9.22 -18.01 -1.84
N MET A 159 7.94 -17.77 -2.14
CA MET A 159 7.01 -18.76 -2.69
C MET A 159 7.49 -19.21 -4.08
N GLU A 160 7.75 -18.29 -5.00
CA GLU A 160 8.27 -18.57 -6.35
C GLU A 160 9.50 -19.50 -6.30
N LYS A 161 10.45 -19.21 -5.41
CA LYS A 161 11.66 -20.03 -5.23
C LYS A 161 11.41 -21.42 -4.65
N SER A 162 10.31 -21.60 -3.93
CA SER A 162 9.98 -22.87 -3.26
C SER A 162 9.10 -23.77 -4.14
N VAL A 163 8.30 -23.18 -5.03
CA VAL A 163 7.42 -23.89 -5.94
C VAL A 163 8.20 -24.29 -7.20
N LEU A 164 8.96 -25.39 -7.11
CA LEU A 164 9.79 -25.87 -8.23
C LEU A 164 8.96 -26.40 -9.41
N PHE A 165 7.76 -26.91 -9.14
CA PHE A 165 6.85 -27.47 -10.14
C PHE A 165 5.42 -26.90 -9.96
N PRO A 166 5.15 -25.67 -10.44
CA PRO A 166 3.85 -25.00 -10.24
C PRO A 166 2.64 -25.81 -10.73
N ARG A 167 2.82 -26.63 -11.77
CA ARG A 167 1.75 -27.49 -12.33
C ARG A 167 1.12 -28.45 -11.33
N LEU A 168 1.85 -28.84 -10.27
CA LEU A 168 1.29 -29.69 -9.23
C LEU A 168 0.20 -28.98 -8.40
N LEU A 169 0.10 -27.65 -8.47
CA LEU A 169 -0.93 -26.87 -7.81
C LEU A 169 -2.28 -26.87 -8.56
N GLU A 170 -2.31 -27.36 -9.81
CA GLU A 170 -3.51 -27.42 -10.65
C GLU A 170 -4.56 -28.38 -10.08
N ASP A 171 -4.11 -29.43 -9.38
CA ASP A 171 -4.98 -30.45 -8.78
C ASP A 171 -5.70 -29.99 -7.49
N TYR A 172 -5.36 -28.81 -6.98
CA TYR A 172 -5.90 -28.29 -5.71
C TYR A 172 -6.82 -27.10 -5.95
N SER A 173 -8.11 -27.27 -5.62
CA SER A 173 -9.12 -26.22 -5.75
C SER A 173 -8.98 -25.13 -4.69
N VAL A 174 -9.36 -23.91 -5.06
CA VAL A 174 -9.56 -22.81 -4.12
C VAL A 174 -10.90 -23.04 -3.40
N ASN A 175 -10.87 -23.03 -2.07
CA ASN A 175 -12.07 -23.26 -1.25
C ASN A 175 -12.64 -21.91 -0.75
N GLU A 176 -13.93 -21.88 -0.40
CA GLU A 176 -14.62 -20.65 0.10
C GLU A 176 -13.94 -19.96 1.29
N GLN A 177 -13.12 -20.71 2.04
CA GLN A 177 -12.41 -20.22 3.22
C GLN A 177 -11.12 -19.45 2.89
N MET A 178 -10.67 -19.46 1.64
CA MET A 178 -9.48 -18.74 1.18
C MET A 178 -9.83 -17.29 0.82
N PRO A 179 -8.87 -16.35 0.90
CA PRO A 179 -9.06 -15.01 0.37
C PRO A 179 -9.39 -15.10 -1.12
N GLN A 180 -10.63 -14.81 -1.49
CA GLN A 180 -11.07 -14.94 -2.87
C GLN A 180 -10.41 -13.86 -3.73
N PHE A 181 -9.83 -14.29 -4.85
CA PHE A 181 -9.62 -13.43 -6.01
C PHE A 181 -10.94 -13.33 -6.80
N ASP A 182 -10.94 -12.69 -7.96
CA ASP A 182 -12.11 -12.67 -8.86
C ASP A 182 -12.61 -14.10 -9.18
N GLU A 183 -13.85 -14.25 -9.68
CA GLU A 183 -14.54 -15.54 -9.93
C GLU A 183 -13.76 -16.52 -10.85
N GLN A 184 -12.69 -16.04 -11.48
CA GLN A 184 -11.86 -16.78 -12.43
C GLN A 184 -10.81 -17.69 -11.76
N ALA A 185 -10.41 -17.43 -10.51
CA ALA A 185 -9.39 -18.24 -9.83
C ALA A 185 -9.99 -19.52 -9.24
N LYS A 186 -9.73 -20.68 -9.86
CA LYS A 186 -10.31 -21.96 -9.47
C LYS A 186 -9.32 -22.88 -8.76
N THR A 187 -8.04 -22.75 -9.06
CA THR A 187 -6.96 -23.61 -8.57
C THR A 187 -5.89 -22.83 -7.80
N LEU A 188 -5.08 -23.53 -7.02
CA LEU A 188 -3.90 -22.93 -6.38
C LEU A 188 -2.86 -22.45 -7.40
N LEU A 189 -2.83 -23.05 -8.59
CA LEU A 189 -2.01 -22.56 -9.70
C LEU A 189 -2.48 -21.18 -10.19
N ASP A 190 -3.79 -20.98 -10.34
CA ASP A 190 -4.34 -19.67 -10.73
C ASP A 190 -3.94 -18.60 -9.70
N VAL A 191 -4.10 -18.93 -8.41
CA VAL A 191 -3.72 -18.04 -7.32
C VAL A 191 -2.22 -17.73 -7.32
N PHE A 192 -1.37 -18.74 -7.55
CA PHE A 192 0.08 -18.57 -7.66
C PHE A 192 0.44 -17.53 -8.73
N VAL A 193 -0.11 -17.68 -9.94
CA VAL A 193 0.14 -16.75 -11.07
C VAL A 193 -0.40 -15.34 -10.77
N LEU A 194 -1.56 -15.23 -10.12
CA LEU A 194 -2.12 -13.92 -9.75
C LEU A 194 -1.26 -13.20 -8.71
N LEU A 195 -0.68 -13.92 -7.75
CA LEU A 195 0.24 -13.36 -6.75
C LEU A 195 1.55 -12.87 -7.40
N GLU A 196 2.12 -13.62 -8.34
CA GLU A 196 3.30 -13.22 -9.12
C GLU A 196 3.04 -11.94 -9.92
N LYS A 197 1.90 -11.89 -10.64
CA LYS A 197 1.48 -10.71 -11.39
C LYS A 197 1.29 -9.51 -10.45
N LEU A 198 0.62 -9.71 -9.32
CA LEU A 198 0.39 -8.66 -8.33
C LEU A 198 1.70 -8.09 -7.76
N ARG A 199 2.66 -8.95 -7.39
CA ARG A 199 4.00 -8.52 -6.95
C ARG A 199 4.70 -7.69 -8.02
N THR A 200 4.66 -8.15 -9.27
CA THR A 200 5.29 -7.46 -10.41
C THR A 200 4.72 -6.06 -10.60
N GLU A 201 3.39 -5.92 -10.58
CA GLU A 201 2.70 -4.63 -10.73
C GLU A 201 2.98 -3.67 -9.56
N LEU A 202 2.98 -4.16 -8.32
CA LEU A 202 3.25 -3.32 -7.14
C LEU A 202 4.68 -2.77 -7.12
N LEU A 203 5.67 -3.59 -7.51
CA LEU A 203 7.09 -3.22 -7.43
C LEU A 203 7.57 -2.47 -8.67
N SER A 204 7.27 -3.02 -9.85
CA SER A 204 7.81 -2.53 -11.12
C SER A 204 6.92 -1.46 -11.74
N GLY A 205 5.62 -1.47 -11.45
CA GLY A 205 4.64 -0.62 -12.11
C GLY A 205 4.49 -0.96 -13.60
N SER A 206 3.27 -0.90 -14.11
CA SER A 206 3.00 -0.91 -15.55
C SER A 206 2.47 0.45 -16.01
N ARG A 207 2.52 0.72 -17.32
CA ARG A 207 1.88 1.92 -17.89
C ARG A 207 0.36 1.92 -17.70
N ASN A 208 -0.23 0.74 -17.52
CA ASN A 208 -1.65 0.51 -17.31
C ASN A 208 -1.81 -0.28 -16.00
N PHE A 209 -1.54 0.37 -14.86
CA PHE A 209 -1.63 -0.26 -13.53
C PHE A 209 -2.94 -1.05 -13.42
N GLU A 210 -2.86 -2.37 -13.46
CA GLU A 210 -4.02 -3.26 -13.44
C GLU A 210 -3.70 -4.42 -12.50
N LEU A 211 -4.30 -4.39 -11.31
CA LEU A 211 -4.09 -5.46 -10.35
C LEU A 211 -5.10 -6.58 -10.60
N PRO A 212 -4.68 -7.85 -10.51
CA PRO A 212 -5.58 -9.01 -10.63
C PRO A 212 -6.62 -9.12 -9.50
N ASP A 213 -6.53 -8.27 -8.48
CA ASP A 213 -7.49 -8.15 -7.39
C ASP A 213 -8.28 -6.84 -7.57
N PRO A 214 -9.56 -6.88 -7.99
CA PRO A 214 -10.34 -5.67 -8.25
C PRO A 214 -10.52 -4.76 -7.03
N LYS A 215 -10.67 -5.35 -5.83
CA LYS A 215 -10.87 -4.61 -4.58
C LYS A 215 -9.60 -3.86 -4.18
N LEU A 216 -8.46 -4.53 -4.30
CA LEU A 216 -7.15 -3.93 -4.06
C LEU A 216 -6.78 -2.94 -5.16
N HIS A 217 -7.12 -3.23 -6.42
CA HIS A 217 -6.89 -2.36 -7.57
C HIS A 217 -7.56 -1.01 -7.38
N GLN A 218 -8.86 -1.00 -7.05
CA GLN A 218 -9.61 0.23 -6.83
C GLN A 218 -8.98 1.06 -5.70
N LYS A 219 -8.77 0.45 -4.53
CA LYS A 219 -8.22 1.13 -3.35
C LYS A 219 -6.81 1.68 -3.61
N LEU A 220 -5.92 0.87 -4.18
CA LEU A 220 -4.55 1.31 -4.46
C LEU A 220 -4.50 2.37 -5.57
N SER A 221 -5.42 2.34 -6.54
CA SER A 221 -5.49 3.39 -7.57
C SER A 221 -5.94 4.73 -6.99
N GLU A 222 -6.92 4.74 -6.10
CA GLU A 222 -7.38 5.93 -5.37
C GLU A 222 -6.26 6.50 -4.49
N LEU A 223 -5.57 5.63 -3.74
CA LEU A 223 -4.39 6.00 -2.94
C LEU A 223 -3.25 6.55 -3.81
N PHE A 224 -2.96 5.92 -4.95
CA PHE A 224 -1.92 6.34 -5.87
C PHE A 224 -2.17 7.77 -6.35
N GLN A 225 -3.37 8.06 -6.85
CA GLN A 225 -3.73 9.39 -7.32
C GLN A 225 -3.68 10.42 -6.19
N THR A 226 -4.15 10.06 -4.99
CA THR A 226 -4.10 10.93 -3.82
C THR A 226 -2.67 11.28 -3.44
N PHE A 227 -1.76 10.30 -3.38
CA PHE A 227 -0.36 10.56 -3.03
C PHE A 227 0.37 11.38 -4.09
N VAL A 228 0.08 11.20 -5.38
CA VAL A 228 0.62 12.05 -6.46
C VAL A 228 0.16 13.51 -6.28
N GLN A 229 -1.13 13.71 -6.02
CA GLN A 229 -1.69 15.04 -5.78
C GLN A 229 -1.10 15.68 -4.52
N TYR A 230 -1.07 14.97 -3.40
CA TYR A 230 -0.56 15.50 -2.14
C TYR A 230 0.94 15.77 -2.18
N THR A 231 1.70 14.97 -2.94
CA THR A 231 3.12 15.26 -3.22
C THR A 231 3.27 16.60 -3.93
N THR A 232 2.45 16.86 -4.95
CA THR A 232 2.47 18.13 -5.69
C THR A 232 2.08 19.29 -4.78
N MET A 233 1.01 19.15 -4.01
CA MET A 233 0.55 20.16 -3.06
C MET A 233 1.59 20.45 -1.97
N ALA A 234 2.28 19.44 -1.44
CA ALA A 234 3.34 19.61 -0.45
C ALA A 234 4.55 20.37 -1.01
N ARG A 235 4.92 20.14 -2.28
CA ARG A 235 5.95 20.93 -2.98
C ARG A 235 5.52 22.39 -3.13
N ASN A 236 4.28 22.60 -3.58
CA ASN A 236 3.72 23.95 -3.74
C ASN A 236 3.65 24.69 -2.39
N LEU A 237 3.28 24.00 -1.32
CA LEU A 237 3.25 24.56 0.04
C LEU A 237 4.65 24.98 0.48
N THR A 238 5.65 24.13 0.25
CA THR A 238 7.05 24.43 0.58
C THR A 238 7.52 25.68 -0.15
N ALA A 239 7.27 25.77 -1.46
CA ALA A 239 7.63 26.95 -2.25
C ALA A 239 6.90 28.21 -1.78
N ARG A 240 5.60 28.11 -1.52
CA ARG A 240 4.80 29.23 -1.01
C ARG A 240 5.28 29.71 0.36
N TYR A 241 5.63 28.80 1.26
CA TYR A 241 6.20 29.15 2.56
C TYR A 241 7.55 29.89 2.41
N GLU A 242 8.42 29.44 1.51
CA GLU A 242 9.70 30.11 1.24
C GLU A 242 9.49 31.55 0.73
N GLU A 243 8.47 31.80 -0.10
CA GLU A 243 8.09 33.16 -0.52
C GLU A 243 7.61 34.00 0.67
N GLU A 244 6.70 33.47 1.49
CA GLU A 244 6.15 34.17 2.66
C GLU A 244 7.20 34.54 3.70
N VAL A 245 8.25 33.72 3.85
CA VAL A 245 9.36 34.00 4.78
C VAL A 245 10.40 34.95 4.19
N ARG A 246 10.63 34.94 2.87
CA ARG A 246 11.56 35.87 2.19
C ARG A 246 11.04 37.30 2.07
N CYS A 247 9.73 37.50 2.15
CA CYS A 247 9.11 38.82 2.09
C CYS A 247 9.20 39.63 3.41
N PHE A 248 9.97 39.16 4.40
CA PHE A 248 10.24 39.84 5.66
C PHE A 248 11.74 40.09 5.87
#